data_AF-D6V9A6-F1
#
_entry.id   AF-D6V9A6-F1
#
_cell.length_a   1.000
_cell.length_b   1.000
_cell.length_c   1.000
_cell.angle_alpha   90.00
_cell.angle_beta   90.00
_cell.angle_gamma   90.00
#
_symmetry.space_group_name_H-M   'P 1'
#
loop_
_entity.id
_entity.type
_entity.pdbx_description
1 polymer ?
#
loop_
_entity_poly.entity_id
_entity_poly.type
_entity_poly.pdbx_seq_one_letter_code
_entity_poly.pdbx_strand_id
1 'polypeptide(L)'
;MDGVWTVHVWSTALRPTAPFDCASHPPYTACRRAGISPIRRIAVVTLLAGFSVCAGGCSYRLGDMFGGDKAKETPVVAAEDITGSIVPIRLTDDTNLSDSDLALARNAASDVLTRGTKDASQPWENPQTGARGSVTPLASAYTGEGGRTCRDFLASYVHGTNEGWLQGEACKSTTGAWEIRNMKPWKRS
;
A
#
# COMPACT_ATOMS: atom_id res chain seq x y z
N MET A 1 -61.11 -12.32 -17.27
CA MET A 1 -61.77 -11.05 -17.68
C MET A 1 -61.04 -9.89 -17.00
N ASP A 2 -59.71 -9.88 -17.00
CA ASP A 2 -58.80 -9.42 -18.06
C ASP A 2 -58.69 -7.88 -18.09
N GLY A 3 -57.82 -7.34 -17.23
CA GLY A 3 -57.43 -5.93 -17.19
C GLY A 3 -55.94 -5.81 -17.50
N VAL A 4 -55.65 -5.38 -18.72
CA VAL A 4 -54.34 -5.30 -19.38
C VAL A 4 -53.44 -4.25 -18.72
N TRP A 5 -52.20 -4.62 -18.37
CA TRP A 5 -51.16 -3.67 -17.95
C TRP A 5 -50.45 -3.08 -19.18
N THR A 6 -50.56 -1.77 -19.38
CA THR A 6 -49.80 -1.04 -20.39
C THR A 6 -48.40 -0.72 -19.88
N VAL A 7 -47.39 -1.38 -20.44
CA VAL A 7 -45.97 -1.02 -20.27
C VAL A 7 -45.63 0.17 -21.16
N HIS A 8 -45.29 1.31 -20.55
CA HIS A 8 -44.75 2.45 -21.28
C HIS A 8 -43.27 2.21 -21.61
N VAL A 9 -43.00 1.79 -22.85
CA VAL A 9 -41.65 1.77 -23.43
C VAL A 9 -41.32 3.17 -23.92
N TRP A 10 -40.30 3.81 -23.34
CA TRP A 10 -39.75 5.04 -23.90
C TRP A 10 -38.67 4.67 -24.92
N SER A 11 -39.05 4.69 -26.20
CA SER A 11 -38.12 4.66 -27.33
C SER A 11 -37.51 6.04 -27.53
N THR A 12 -36.31 6.29 -27.01
CA THR A 12 -35.49 7.42 -27.48
C THR A 12 -34.81 7.04 -28.79
N ALA A 13 -35.16 7.79 -29.82
CA ALA A 13 -34.79 7.61 -31.21
C ALA A 13 -33.27 7.66 -31.44
N LEU A 14 -32.81 6.72 -32.27
CA LEU A 14 -31.56 6.79 -33.02
C LEU A 14 -31.68 7.85 -34.13
N ARG A 15 -30.61 8.62 -34.35
CA ARG A 15 -30.08 9.16 -35.64
C ARG A 15 -29.04 10.26 -35.33
N PRO A 16 -28.13 10.62 -36.25
CA PRO A 16 -27.37 9.80 -37.20
C PRO A 16 -25.85 10.06 -37.12
N THR A 17 -25.08 9.14 -37.68
CA THR A 17 -23.65 9.24 -38.00
C THR A 17 -23.34 10.32 -39.04
N ALA A 18 -22.31 11.13 -38.81
CA ALA A 18 -21.47 11.78 -39.83
C ALA A 18 -20.18 12.32 -39.17
N PRO A 19 -19.09 12.55 -39.92
CA PRO A 19 -18.16 11.55 -40.43
C PRO A 19 -16.79 11.64 -39.75
N PHE A 20 -15.97 10.59 -39.93
CA PHE A 20 -14.53 10.62 -39.68
C PHE A 20 -13.86 11.54 -40.70
N ASP A 21 -13.34 12.68 -40.24
CA ASP A 21 -12.35 13.44 -40.99
C ASP A 21 -10.96 13.06 -40.46
N CYS A 22 -10.30 12.16 -41.19
CA CYS A 22 -8.88 11.89 -41.05
C CYS A 22 -8.12 12.92 -41.88
N ALA A 23 -7.57 13.95 -41.24
CA ALA A 23 -6.56 14.82 -41.84
C ALA A 23 -5.20 14.56 -41.17
N SER A 24 -4.26 14.09 -41.99
CA SER A 24 -2.88 13.72 -41.68
C SER A 24 -1.94 14.93 -41.54
N HIS A 25 -1.34 15.04 -40.36
CA HIS A 25 -0.03 15.60 -39.95
C HIS A 25 0.51 16.99 -40.42
N PRO A 26 1.15 17.76 -39.49
CA PRO A 26 1.70 19.12 -39.69
C PRO A 26 3.23 19.08 -39.98
N PRO A 27 3.98 20.21 -40.13
CA PRO A 27 4.55 20.90 -38.95
C PRO A 27 4.99 22.37 -39.18
N TYR A 28 4.18 23.36 -38.81
CA TYR A 28 4.65 24.52 -38.03
C TYR A 28 3.46 25.45 -37.76
N THR A 29 3.14 25.66 -36.49
CA THR A 29 2.32 26.80 -36.09
C THR A 29 2.90 27.29 -34.78
N ALA A 30 3.61 28.41 -34.87
CA ALA A 30 4.09 29.14 -33.72
C ALA A 30 2.89 29.69 -32.94
N CYS A 31 2.56 29.06 -31.81
CA CYS A 31 1.60 29.62 -30.87
C CYS A 31 2.20 30.86 -30.19
N ARG A 32 1.90 32.04 -30.74
CA ARG A 32 2.15 33.33 -30.10
C ARG A 32 1.21 33.43 -28.89
N ARG A 33 1.74 33.14 -27.69
CA ARG A 33 0.94 33.22 -26.45
C ARG A 33 0.70 34.68 -26.10
N ALA A 34 -0.47 35.17 -26.48
CA ALA A 34 -0.98 36.48 -26.12
C ALA A 34 -1.11 36.61 -24.58
N GLY A 35 -0.59 37.73 -24.07
CA GLY A 35 -0.94 38.41 -22.82
C GLY A 35 -1.34 37.55 -21.61
N ILE A 36 -0.38 37.26 -20.74
CA ILE A 36 -0.67 36.78 -19.38
C ILE A 36 -1.33 37.92 -18.60
N SER A 37 -2.63 37.76 -18.34
CA SER A 37 -3.49 38.65 -17.54
C SER A 37 -2.84 39.03 -16.19
N PRO A 38 -2.94 40.31 -15.75
CA PRO A 38 -2.29 40.80 -14.53
C PRO A 38 -2.75 40.10 -13.24
N ILE A 39 -3.89 39.39 -13.28
CA ILE A 39 -4.48 38.69 -12.14
C ILE A 39 -3.61 37.49 -11.69
N ARG A 40 -2.80 36.92 -12.60
CA ARG A 40 -1.93 35.76 -12.30
C ARG A 40 -0.60 36.13 -11.61
N ARG A 41 -0.24 37.42 -11.55
CA ARG A 41 1.01 37.88 -10.90
C ARG A 41 0.89 38.01 -9.38
N ILE A 42 -0.33 38.20 -8.86
CA ILE A 42 -0.56 38.39 -7.42
C ILE A 42 -0.54 37.05 -6.66
N ALA A 43 -0.96 35.94 -7.29
CA ALA A 43 -0.98 34.61 -6.67
C ALA A 43 0.41 33.96 -6.50
N VAL A 44 1.45 34.45 -7.19
CA VAL A 44 2.82 33.89 -7.10
C VAL A 44 3.64 34.56 -5.99
N VAL A 45 3.33 35.81 -5.63
CA VAL A 45 4.10 36.56 -4.62
C VAL A 45 3.69 36.20 -3.19
N THR A 46 2.44 35.79 -2.96
CA THR A 46 1.97 35.37 -1.62
C THR A 46 2.38 33.95 -1.22
N LEU A 47 2.85 33.12 -2.15
CA LEU A 47 3.33 31.76 -1.87
C LEU A 47 4.83 31.66 -1.54
N LEU A 48 5.62 32.74 -1.76
CA LEU A 48 7.05 32.78 -1.44
C LEU A 48 7.37 33.48 -0.10
N ALA A 49 6.38 34.07 0.56
CA ALA A 49 6.55 34.76 1.85
C ALA A 49 6.04 33.96 3.07
N GLY A 50 5.67 32.68 2.89
CA GLY A 50 5.12 31.82 3.95
C GLY A 50 6.05 30.69 4.45
N PHE A 51 7.24 30.53 3.87
CA PHE A 51 8.21 29.48 4.25
C PHE A 51 9.46 30.05 4.94
N SER A 52 9.32 31.16 5.65
CA SER A 52 10.34 31.69 6.52
C SER A 52 9.83 31.66 7.96
N VAL A 53 10.68 31.16 8.87
CA VAL A 53 10.49 31.03 10.32
C VAL A 53 9.89 29.69 10.78
N CYS A 54 10.78 28.71 10.95
CA CYS A 54 10.94 27.95 12.20
C CYS A 54 12.22 27.09 12.12
N ALA A 55 13.37 27.75 12.16
CA ALA A 55 14.60 27.13 12.64
C ALA A 55 14.47 27.01 14.17
N GLY A 56 14.17 25.80 14.65
CA GLY A 56 14.04 25.48 16.07
C GLY A 56 14.49 24.06 16.32
N GLY A 57 15.81 23.84 16.36
CA GLY A 57 16.41 22.60 16.85
C GLY A 57 16.62 22.67 18.36
N CYS A 58 16.26 21.60 19.07
CA CYS A 58 16.64 21.36 20.47
C CYS A 58 16.88 19.85 20.71
N SER A 59 18.17 19.52 20.79
CA SER A 59 18.86 18.47 21.58
C SER A 59 18.21 17.11 21.85
N TYR A 60 18.73 16.08 21.19
CA TYR A 60 18.77 14.73 21.75
C TYR A 60 19.86 14.68 22.84
N ARG A 61 19.49 14.25 24.05
CA ARG A 61 20.44 13.88 25.11
C ARG A 61 21.17 12.62 24.66
N LEU A 62 22.46 12.76 24.36
CA LEU A 62 23.41 11.65 24.31
C LEU A 62 23.59 11.14 25.75
N GLY A 63 22.80 10.13 26.12
CA GLY A 63 22.87 9.45 27.40
C GLY A 63 23.99 8.42 27.38
N ASP A 64 25.06 8.78 28.06
CA ASP A 64 26.20 7.99 28.49
C ASP A 64 25.77 6.65 29.13
N MET A 65 26.05 5.51 28.48
CA MET A 65 26.06 4.18 29.11
C MET A 65 27.23 3.33 28.59
N PHE A 66 28.42 3.94 28.48
CA PHE A 66 29.69 3.22 28.30
C PHE A 66 30.63 3.54 29.48
N GLY A 67 30.18 3.20 30.69
CA GLY A 67 31.05 2.74 31.78
C GLY A 67 30.74 1.25 31.94
N GLY A 68 31.67 0.34 31.76
CA GLY A 68 32.87 0.21 32.57
C GLY A 68 32.81 -1.18 33.19
N ASP A 69 33.33 -2.17 32.45
CA ASP A 69 33.98 -3.40 32.89
C ASP A 69 33.54 -4.09 34.20
N LYS A 70 33.09 -5.35 34.11
CA LYS A 70 33.81 -6.55 34.61
C LYS A 70 33.11 -7.84 34.16
N ALA A 71 33.93 -8.77 33.69
CA ALA A 71 33.60 -10.16 33.41
C ALA A 71 33.09 -10.90 34.66
N LYS A 72 32.08 -11.76 34.49
CA LYS A 72 32.09 -13.11 35.06
C LYS A 72 31.02 -14.00 34.42
N GLU A 73 31.50 -15.03 33.74
CA GLU A 73 30.74 -16.22 33.38
C GLU A 73 30.15 -16.86 34.65
N THR A 74 28.83 -17.11 34.66
CA THR A 74 28.23 -18.17 35.48
C THR A 74 26.95 -18.66 34.78
N PRO A 75 26.78 -19.97 34.56
CA PRO A 75 25.51 -20.54 34.12
C PRO A 75 24.65 -20.77 35.37
N VAL A 76 23.56 -20.03 35.52
CA VAL A 76 22.57 -20.27 36.57
C VAL A 76 21.22 -20.50 35.90
N VAL A 77 20.86 -21.78 35.86
CA VAL A 77 19.49 -22.28 35.79
C VAL A 77 18.70 -21.84 37.03
N ALA A 78 17.40 -21.57 36.82
CA ALA A 78 16.31 -21.23 37.76
C ALA A 78 15.85 -19.77 37.60
N ALA A 79 14.57 -19.43 37.50
CA ALA A 79 13.31 -20.16 37.51
C ALA A 79 12.23 -19.25 36.91
N GLU A 80 11.22 -19.88 36.32
CA GLU A 80 9.87 -19.37 36.02
C GLU A 80 9.64 -17.86 35.97
N ASP A 81 9.62 -17.32 34.75
CA ASP A 81 8.68 -16.26 34.39
C ASP A 81 7.86 -16.78 33.20
N ILE A 82 6.63 -17.23 33.50
CA ILE A 82 5.65 -17.67 32.51
C ILE A 82 5.12 -16.40 31.83
N THR A 83 5.88 -15.88 30.87
CA THR A 83 5.37 -14.93 29.89
C THR A 83 5.59 -15.59 28.53
N GLY A 84 4.50 -16.11 27.96
CA GLY A 84 4.50 -16.89 26.74
C GLY A 84 5.40 -16.26 25.68
N SER A 85 6.51 -16.94 25.40
CA SER A 85 7.39 -16.61 24.30
C SER A 85 6.59 -16.77 23.02
N ILE A 86 6.01 -15.67 22.54
CA ILE A 86 5.74 -15.54 21.11
C ILE A 86 7.13 -15.51 20.49
N VAL A 87 7.62 -16.69 20.09
CA VAL A 87 8.73 -16.78 19.15
C VAL A 87 8.35 -15.86 18.00
N PRO A 88 9.08 -14.75 17.73
CA PRO A 88 8.83 -13.98 16.54
C PRO A 88 9.03 -14.97 15.39
N ILE A 89 7.95 -15.28 14.67
CA ILE A 89 8.02 -16.12 13.49
C ILE A 89 8.96 -15.38 12.53
N ARG A 90 10.22 -15.80 12.49
CA ARG A 90 11.22 -15.23 11.60
C ARG A 90 10.88 -15.68 10.20
N LEU A 91 10.07 -14.88 9.53
CA LEU A 91 9.71 -15.05 8.13
C LEU A 91 10.90 -14.88 7.18
N THR A 92 11.99 -14.34 7.71
CA THR A 92 13.16 -13.84 7.00
C THR A 92 14.13 -14.94 6.59
N ASP A 93 14.14 -16.09 7.27
CA ASP A 93 15.18 -17.10 7.10
C ASP A 93 15.07 -17.81 5.74
N ASP A 94 13.85 -18.10 5.29
CA ASP A 94 13.60 -18.78 4.01
C ASP A 94 13.57 -17.82 2.80
N THR A 95 13.35 -16.52 3.02
CA THR A 95 13.06 -15.54 1.93
C THR A 95 14.14 -14.48 1.73
N ASN A 96 15.10 -14.37 2.66
CA ASN A 96 16.10 -13.30 2.70
C ASN A 96 15.50 -11.88 2.72
N LEU A 97 14.22 -11.74 3.08
CA LEU A 97 13.60 -10.43 3.30
C LEU A 97 13.88 -9.97 4.72
N SER A 98 14.17 -8.68 4.89
CA SER A 98 14.27 -8.04 6.20
C SER A 98 12.89 -7.68 6.75
N ASP A 99 12.79 -7.37 8.05
CA ASP A 99 11.51 -6.95 8.63
C ASP A 99 10.98 -5.64 8.05
N SER A 100 11.86 -4.74 7.59
CA SER A 100 11.46 -3.51 6.89
C SER A 100 10.84 -3.80 5.52
N ASP A 101 11.34 -4.80 4.78
CA ASP A 101 10.72 -5.26 3.53
C ASP A 101 9.32 -5.81 3.78
N LEU A 102 9.17 -6.63 4.83
CA LEU A 102 7.88 -7.20 5.22
C LEU A 102 6.91 -6.12 5.66
N ALA A 103 7.37 -5.09 6.38
CA ALA A 103 6.54 -3.96 6.77
C ALA A 103 6.01 -3.19 5.55
N LEU A 104 6.85 -2.94 4.55
CA LEU A 104 6.45 -2.29 3.30
C LEU A 104 5.44 -3.15 2.51
N ALA A 105 5.68 -4.45 2.41
CA ALA A 105 4.75 -5.38 1.78
C ALA A 105 3.39 -5.43 2.52
N ARG A 106 3.39 -5.43 3.86
CA ARG A 106 2.16 -5.36 4.69
C ARG A 106 1.39 -4.05 4.50
N ASN A 107 2.09 -2.93 4.38
CA ASN A 107 1.47 -1.64 4.12
C ASN A 107 0.80 -1.63 2.75
N ALA A 108 1.49 -2.11 1.71
CA ALA A 108 0.91 -2.25 0.38
C ALA A 108 -0.28 -3.21 0.36
N ALA A 109 -0.24 -4.30 1.13
CA ALA A 109 -1.38 -5.19 1.30
C ALA A 109 -2.58 -4.48 1.93
N SER A 110 -2.36 -3.75 3.02
CA SER A 110 -3.42 -2.99 3.72
C SER A 110 -4.08 -1.95 2.79
N ASP A 111 -3.27 -1.32 1.95
CA ASP A 111 -3.67 -0.36 0.94
C ASP A 111 -4.54 -0.97 -0.16
N VAL A 112 -4.10 -2.09 -0.74
CA VAL A 112 -4.87 -2.89 -1.70
C VAL A 112 -6.19 -3.34 -1.10
N LEU A 113 -6.17 -3.74 0.17
CA LEU A 113 -7.37 -4.24 0.82
C LEU A 113 -8.37 -3.12 1.15
N THR A 114 -7.87 -1.92 1.44
CA THR A 114 -8.70 -0.76 1.75
C THR A 114 -9.30 -0.12 0.50
N ARG A 115 -8.49 0.03 -0.56
CA ARG A 115 -8.89 0.71 -1.81
C ARG A 115 -9.41 -0.24 -2.89
N GLY A 116 -8.95 -1.49 -2.89
CA GLY A 116 -9.00 -2.37 -4.05
C GLY A 116 -10.32 -3.12 -4.23
N THR A 117 -10.85 -3.00 -5.44
CA THR A 117 -11.69 -4.00 -6.08
C THR A 117 -10.90 -5.31 -6.25
N LYS A 118 -11.59 -6.42 -6.56
CA LYS A 118 -11.05 -7.79 -6.54
C LYS A 118 -9.77 -8.01 -7.37
N ASP A 119 -9.40 -7.09 -8.27
CA ASP A 119 -8.31 -7.25 -9.24
C ASP A 119 -7.26 -6.12 -9.20
N ALA A 120 -7.28 -5.28 -8.16
CA ALA A 120 -6.33 -4.17 -8.05
C ALA A 120 -5.01 -4.65 -7.42
N SER A 121 -4.00 -4.92 -8.24
CA SER A 121 -2.63 -5.17 -7.78
C SER A 121 -1.89 -3.86 -7.50
N GLN A 122 -1.16 -3.79 -6.38
CA GLN A 122 -0.33 -2.63 -6.01
C GLN A 122 1.14 -3.04 -5.94
N PRO A 123 2.05 -2.31 -6.61
CA PRO A 123 3.49 -2.51 -6.43
C PRO A 123 3.95 -2.01 -5.06
N TRP A 124 4.98 -2.67 -4.53
CA TRP A 124 5.73 -2.25 -3.34
C TRP A 124 7.22 -2.42 -3.59
N GLU A 125 8.01 -1.57 -2.94
CA GLU A 125 9.47 -1.56 -3.07
C GLU A 125 10.10 -1.01 -1.81
N ASN A 126 11.21 -1.61 -1.40
CA ASN A 126 12.10 -1.06 -0.40
C ASN A 126 13.38 -0.54 -1.07
N PRO A 127 13.58 0.79 -1.16
CA PRO A 127 14.77 1.36 -1.78
C PRO A 127 16.05 1.13 -0.97
N GLN A 128 15.95 0.72 0.31
CA GLN A 128 17.12 0.49 1.16
C GLN A 128 17.76 -0.89 0.91
N THR A 129 16.95 -1.90 0.62
CA THR A 129 17.39 -3.30 0.39
C THR A 129 17.33 -3.67 -1.10
N GLY A 130 16.50 -2.98 -1.89
CA GLY A 130 16.20 -3.32 -3.28
C GLY A 130 15.14 -4.42 -3.41
N ALA A 131 14.52 -4.87 -2.31
CA ALA A 131 13.41 -5.81 -2.36
C ALA A 131 12.16 -5.16 -2.96
N ARG A 132 11.50 -5.84 -3.88
CA ARG A 132 10.34 -5.30 -4.59
C ARG A 132 9.36 -6.38 -5.00
N GLY A 133 8.12 -5.99 -5.30
CA GLY A 133 7.13 -6.92 -5.81
C GLY A 133 5.75 -6.29 -5.98
N SER A 134 4.72 -7.12 -6.01
CA SER A 134 3.33 -6.68 -6.16
C SER A 134 2.41 -7.46 -5.24
N VAL A 135 1.46 -6.77 -4.62
CA VAL A 135 0.41 -7.39 -3.81
C VAL A 135 -0.88 -7.47 -4.60
N THR A 136 -1.50 -8.65 -4.62
CA THR A 136 -2.76 -8.94 -5.31
C THR A 136 -3.73 -9.59 -4.33
N PRO A 137 -4.98 -9.09 -4.20
CA PRO A 137 -5.99 -9.74 -3.40
C PRO A 137 -6.50 -11.01 -4.11
N LEU A 138 -6.54 -12.15 -3.43
CA LEU A 138 -6.91 -13.43 -4.04
C LEU A 138 -8.40 -13.75 -3.96
N ALA A 139 -8.97 -13.59 -2.77
CA ALA A 139 -10.29 -14.12 -2.47
C ALA A 139 -11.34 -13.01 -2.51
N SER A 140 -12.57 -13.40 -2.87
CA SER A 140 -13.74 -12.66 -2.39
C SER A 140 -13.75 -12.73 -0.86
N ALA A 141 -14.18 -11.65 -0.23
CA ALA A 141 -14.29 -11.59 1.22
C ALA A 141 -15.14 -12.76 1.76
N TYR A 142 -14.67 -13.41 2.83
CA TYR A 142 -15.33 -14.50 3.53
C TYR A 142 -15.52 -14.16 5.01
N THR A 143 -16.38 -14.91 5.70
CA THR A 143 -16.54 -14.77 7.16
C THR A 143 -15.51 -15.66 7.84
N GLY A 144 -14.48 -15.05 8.43
CA GLY A 144 -13.44 -15.74 9.18
C GLY A 144 -13.79 -15.92 10.66
N GLU A 145 -12.78 -16.29 11.44
CA GLU A 145 -12.92 -16.55 12.87
C GLU A 145 -13.43 -15.31 13.64
N GLY A 146 -14.50 -15.52 14.42
CA GLY A 146 -15.17 -14.45 15.17
C GLY A 146 -16.16 -13.62 14.34
N GLY A 147 -16.64 -14.13 13.20
CA GLY A 147 -17.70 -13.48 12.41
C GLY A 147 -17.21 -12.25 11.62
N ARG A 148 -15.89 -12.06 11.51
CA ARG A 148 -15.28 -10.92 10.85
C ARG A 148 -15.08 -11.19 9.36
N THR A 149 -15.19 -10.16 8.55
CA THR A 149 -14.93 -10.26 7.12
C THR A 149 -13.43 -10.35 6.85
N CYS A 150 -12.95 -11.48 6.35
CA CYS A 150 -11.55 -11.73 6.02
C CYS A 150 -11.35 -11.90 4.52
N ARG A 151 -10.14 -11.64 4.03
CA ARG A 151 -9.73 -11.74 2.64
C ARG A 151 -8.26 -12.11 2.53
N ASP A 152 -7.96 -13.09 1.69
CA ASP A 152 -6.59 -13.51 1.41
C ASP A 152 -5.93 -12.63 0.36
N PHE A 153 -4.61 -12.52 0.46
CA PHE A 153 -3.77 -11.85 -0.53
C PHE A 153 -2.48 -12.63 -0.79
N LEU A 154 -1.94 -12.44 -1.99
CA LEU A 154 -0.57 -12.83 -2.33
C LEU A 154 0.27 -11.59 -2.56
N ALA A 155 1.50 -11.62 -2.09
CA ALA A 155 2.52 -10.67 -2.45
C ALA A 155 3.66 -11.41 -3.16
N SER A 156 3.95 -11.06 -4.40
CA SER A 156 5.22 -11.45 -5.01
C SER A 156 6.35 -10.65 -4.38
N TYR A 157 7.55 -11.22 -4.38
CA TYR A 157 8.77 -10.52 -4.02
C TYR A 157 9.95 -10.97 -4.89
N VAL A 158 10.88 -10.05 -5.11
CA VAL A 158 12.16 -10.25 -5.76
C VAL A 158 13.19 -9.48 -4.94
N HIS A 159 14.23 -10.18 -4.47
CA HIS A 159 15.34 -9.61 -3.73
C HIS A 159 16.64 -10.30 -4.13
N GLY A 160 17.48 -9.58 -4.91
CA GLY A 160 18.68 -10.16 -5.50
C GLY A 160 18.35 -11.35 -6.42
N THR A 161 18.86 -12.53 -6.09
CA THR A 161 18.57 -13.79 -6.80
C THR A 161 17.39 -14.56 -6.23
N ASN A 162 16.81 -14.11 -5.11
CA ASN A 162 15.68 -14.76 -4.47
C ASN A 162 14.38 -14.15 -4.99
N GLU A 163 13.50 -15.00 -5.48
CA GLU A 163 12.15 -14.63 -5.87
C GLU A 163 11.15 -15.63 -5.28
N GLY A 164 9.95 -15.14 -5.01
CA GLY A 164 8.92 -16.00 -4.48
C GLY A 164 7.64 -15.25 -4.19
N TRP A 165 6.82 -15.90 -3.37
CA TRP A 165 5.50 -15.43 -3.02
C TRP A 165 5.33 -15.47 -1.51
N LEU A 166 4.62 -14.50 -0.97
CA LEU A 166 4.14 -14.45 0.39
C LEU A 166 2.61 -14.54 0.33
N GLN A 167 2.04 -15.42 1.13
CA GLN A 167 0.61 -15.52 1.33
C GLN A 167 0.26 -14.97 2.70
N GLY A 168 -0.79 -14.16 2.77
CA GLY A 168 -1.32 -13.67 4.03
C GLY A 168 -2.85 -13.57 4.00
N GLU A 169 -3.42 -13.49 5.19
CA GLU A 169 -4.83 -13.23 5.41
C GLU A 169 -4.98 -11.79 5.91
N ALA A 170 -6.08 -11.12 5.62
CA ALA A 170 -6.43 -9.88 6.28
C ALA A 170 -7.89 -9.88 6.73
N CYS A 171 -8.12 -9.52 7.99
CA CYS A 171 -9.47 -9.48 8.57
C CYS A 171 -9.86 -8.05 8.92
N LYS A 172 -11.11 -7.71 8.62
CA LYS A 172 -11.70 -6.43 8.99
C LYS A 172 -11.93 -6.39 10.50
N SER A 173 -11.33 -5.41 11.15
CA SER A 173 -11.50 -5.11 12.57
C SER A 173 -12.91 -4.57 12.85
N THR A 174 -13.28 -4.47 14.12
CA THR A 174 -14.55 -3.90 14.56
C THR A 174 -14.69 -2.42 14.14
N THR A 175 -13.57 -1.72 14.04
CA THR A 175 -13.47 -0.33 13.57
C THR A 175 -13.56 -0.19 12.05
N GLY A 176 -13.59 -1.31 11.32
CA GLY A 176 -13.64 -1.33 9.86
C GLY A 176 -12.29 -1.27 9.15
N ALA A 177 -11.17 -1.14 9.88
CA ALA A 177 -9.82 -1.23 9.34
C ALA A 177 -9.44 -2.67 8.98
N TRP A 178 -8.63 -2.87 7.94
CA TRP A 178 -8.09 -4.19 7.61
C TRP A 178 -6.83 -4.48 8.43
N GLU A 179 -6.81 -5.60 9.14
CA GLU A 179 -5.65 -6.10 9.89
C GLU A 179 -5.01 -7.26 9.13
N ILE A 180 -3.73 -7.12 8.77
CA ILE A 180 -2.95 -8.20 8.16
C ILE A 180 -2.60 -9.26 9.22
N ARG A 181 -2.83 -10.53 8.87
CA ARG A 181 -2.63 -11.71 9.71
C ARG A 181 -1.85 -12.78 8.94
N ASN A 182 -1.03 -13.55 9.65
CA ASN A 182 -0.36 -14.76 9.14
C ASN A 182 0.35 -14.61 7.77
N MET A 183 1.01 -13.48 7.52
CA MET A 183 1.82 -13.34 6.30
C MET A 183 3.03 -14.27 6.35
N LYS A 184 3.12 -15.23 5.44
CA LYS A 184 4.16 -16.28 5.38
C LYS A 184 4.59 -16.59 3.94
N PRO A 185 5.79 -17.17 3.72
CA PRO A 185 6.21 -17.59 2.38
C PRO A 185 5.29 -18.70 1.88
N TRP A 186 4.81 -18.54 0.64
CA TRP A 186 3.94 -19.51 -0.01
C TRP A 186 4.79 -20.61 -0.64
N LYS A 187 4.59 -21.85 -0.17
CA LYS A 187 5.20 -23.05 -0.76
C LYS A 187 4.15 -23.75 -1.61
N ARG A 188 4.42 -23.90 -2.91
CA ARG A 188 3.58 -24.71 -3.82
C ARG A 188 3.96 -26.19 -3.60
N SER A 189 3.03 -26.97 -3.04
CA SER A 189 3.14 -28.43 -2.93
C SER A 189 2.86 -29.11 -4.26
#